data_AF-A0A519Z962-F1
#
_entry.id   AF-A0A519Z962-F1
#
_cell.length_a   1.000
_cell.length_b   1.000
_cell.length_c   1.000
_cell.angle_alpha   90.00
_cell.angle_beta   90.00
_cell.angle_gamma   90.00
#
_symmetry.space_group_name_H-M   'P 1'
#
loop_
_entity.id
_entity.type
_entity.pdbx_description
1 polymer ?
#
loop_
_entity_poly.entity_id
_entity_poly.type
_entity_poly.pdbx_seq_one_letter_code
_entity_poly.pdbx_strand_id
1 'polypeptide(L)'
;MKQLNSLIFKKEFTNNFPGDDSGNLQPRQTPGVLYSKAIPTPVADPTLIGWSDTLANQLGLLPADMDDVKILGGNLVTSSMYPYSACYGGHQFGNWAGQLGDGRAITLGEFEAKGGRTWELQLKGAGPTPYSRRADGRAVLRSSVREYLMSEAMFHLNVPTTRALSLVSTGDSVLRDMFYNGDAQYEPGAIVARMAPSFIRFGNFELLASRGEMENLKSLVDWTIANCYPHITGEDKVLTWFKEIVKRTAFLISEWLRVGFVHGVMNTDNMSILGLTIDYGPYSFLDEYDLSFTPNT
;
A
#
# COMPACT_ATOMS: atom_id res chain seq x y z
N MET A 1 -4.29 9.96 23.26
CA MET A 1 -3.49 9.99 22.02
C MET A 1 -2.06 9.64 22.37
N LYS A 2 -1.25 9.17 21.42
CA LYS A 2 0.14 8.74 21.64
C LYS A 2 1.03 9.18 20.48
N GLN A 3 2.34 9.29 20.71
CA GLN A 3 3.31 9.45 19.61
C GLN A 3 3.43 8.14 18.82
N LEU A 4 3.75 8.23 17.53
CA LEU A 4 3.88 7.06 16.66
C LEU A 4 5.02 6.14 17.14
N ASN A 5 6.13 6.72 17.58
CA ASN A 5 7.30 6.05 18.14
C ASN A 5 7.01 5.27 19.43
N SER A 6 5.92 5.60 20.13
CA SER A 6 5.52 4.98 21.40
C SER A 6 4.49 3.86 21.23
N LEU A 7 4.02 3.64 20.00
CA LEU A 7 3.08 2.56 19.70
C LEU A 7 3.78 1.20 19.77
N ILE A 8 3.00 0.20 20.16
CA ILE A 8 3.41 -1.20 20.08
C ILE A 8 2.80 -1.76 18.80
N PHE A 9 3.67 -2.10 17.85
CA PHE A 9 3.25 -2.73 16.61
C PHE A 9 3.02 -4.23 16.82
N LYS A 10 1.94 -4.71 16.22
CA LYS A 10 1.63 -6.11 16.02
C LYS A 10 2.42 -6.63 14.82
N LYS A 11 2.46 -7.96 14.72
CA LYS A 11 3.09 -8.73 13.65
C LYS A 11 2.08 -9.74 13.12
N GLU A 12 0.83 -9.30 12.97
CA GLU A 12 -0.30 -10.22 12.71
C GLU A 12 -0.11 -10.92 11.37
N PHE A 13 0.24 -10.19 10.30
CA PHE A 13 0.47 -10.83 9.01
C PHE A 13 1.70 -11.76 9.04
N THR A 14 2.84 -11.28 9.53
CA THR A 14 4.10 -12.02 9.47
C THR A 14 4.17 -13.20 10.44
N ASN A 15 3.39 -13.21 11.52
CA ASN A 15 3.29 -14.37 12.41
C ASN A 15 2.38 -15.48 11.86
N ASN A 16 1.51 -15.17 10.88
CA ASN A 16 0.51 -16.12 10.35
C ASN A 16 0.88 -16.72 8.99
N PHE A 17 1.89 -16.17 8.30
CA PHE A 17 2.24 -16.60 6.95
C PHE A 17 3.73 -16.91 6.81
N PRO A 18 4.11 -17.85 5.92
CA PRO A 18 5.51 -18.08 5.59
C PRO A 18 6.11 -16.84 4.92
N GLY A 19 7.31 -16.47 5.37
CA GLY A 19 8.07 -15.33 4.87
C GLY A 19 9.54 -15.65 4.63
N ASP A 20 10.21 -14.77 3.89
CA ASP A 20 11.66 -14.77 3.78
C ASP A 20 12.27 -13.76 4.77
N ASP A 21 12.87 -14.28 5.85
CA ASP A 21 13.44 -13.46 6.92
C ASP A 21 14.94 -13.14 6.71
N SER A 22 15.51 -13.50 5.55
CA SER A 22 16.94 -13.31 5.25
C SER A 22 17.38 -11.85 5.22
N GLY A 23 16.44 -10.92 4.96
CA GLY A 23 16.75 -9.51 4.71
C GLY A 23 17.50 -9.27 3.39
N ASN A 24 17.60 -10.27 2.52
CA ASN A 24 18.19 -10.11 1.20
C ASN A 24 17.29 -9.20 0.35
N LEU A 25 17.79 -8.05 -0.10
CA LEU A 25 17.04 -7.09 -0.91
C LEU A 25 17.23 -7.29 -2.43
N GLN A 26 18.01 -8.27 -2.86
CA GLN A 26 18.22 -8.55 -4.29
C GLN A 26 16.90 -8.99 -4.95
N PRO A 27 16.51 -8.39 -6.09
CA PRO A 27 15.30 -8.76 -6.81
C PRO A 27 15.28 -10.25 -7.17
N ARG A 28 14.21 -10.97 -6.77
CA ARG A 28 14.09 -12.41 -6.99
C ARG A 28 12.64 -12.91 -6.97
N GLN A 29 12.43 -14.13 -7.48
CA GLN A 29 11.21 -14.89 -7.21
C GLN A 29 11.27 -15.48 -5.79
N THR A 30 10.13 -15.51 -5.11
CA THR A 30 9.97 -16.03 -3.76
C THR A 30 8.76 -16.98 -3.71
N PRO A 31 8.88 -18.20 -4.27
CA PRO A 31 7.83 -19.22 -4.18
C PRO A 31 7.62 -19.66 -2.72
N GLY A 32 6.38 -19.98 -2.36
CA GLY A 32 6.03 -20.49 -1.03
C GLY A 32 5.97 -19.47 0.10
N VAL A 33 6.27 -18.18 -0.15
CA VAL A 33 6.25 -17.11 0.86
C VAL A 33 5.35 -15.95 0.44
N LEU A 34 4.71 -15.32 1.42
CA LEU A 34 3.77 -14.21 1.21
C LEU A 34 4.39 -12.84 1.51
N TYR A 35 5.57 -12.81 2.13
CA TYR A 35 6.33 -11.61 2.37
C TYR A 35 7.84 -11.87 2.37
N SER A 36 8.62 -10.81 2.25
CA SER A 36 10.05 -10.81 2.54
C SER A 36 10.39 -9.66 3.48
N LYS A 37 11.21 -9.93 4.50
CA LYS A 37 11.76 -8.92 5.40
C LYS A 37 12.52 -7.87 4.61
N ALA A 38 12.16 -6.61 4.79
CA ALA A 38 12.74 -5.48 4.09
C ALA A 38 12.81 -4.29 5.04
N ILE A 39 14.01 -3.96 5.50
CA ILE A 39 14.22 -2.79 6.37
C ILE A 39 14.28 -1.55 5.46
N PRO A 40 13.57 -0.45 5.78
CA PRO A 40 13.71 0.80 5.06
C PRO A 40 15.16 1.22 4.92
N THR A 41 15.52 1.76 3.75
CA THR A 41 16.84 2.34 3.53
C THR A 41 16.82 3.79 4.01
N PRO A 42 17.62 4.16 5.03
CA PRO A 42 17.64 5.52 5.56
C PRO A 42 17.87 6.56 4.47
N VAL A 43 17.32 7.75 4.68
CA VAL A 43 17.49 8.89 3.78
C VAL A 43 18.35 9.98 4.40
N ALA A 44 18.89 10.89 3.58
CA ALA A 44 19.87 11.88 4.01
C ALA A 44 19.32 12.88 5.05
N ASP A 45 18.14 13.44 4.80
CA ASP A 45 17.55 14.51 5.62
C ASP A 45 16.01 14.41 5.63
N PRO A 46 15.43 13.51 6.45
CA PRO A 46 13.98 13.32 6.50
C PRO A 46 13.29 14.55 7.08
N THR A 47 12.57 15.29 6.24
CA THR A 47 11.81 16.49 6.62
C THR A 47 10.32 16.26 6.39
N LEU A 48 9.51 16.42 7.44
CA LEU A 48 8.06 16.35 7.33
C LEU A 48 7.51 17.57 6.58
N ILE A 49 6.85 17.33 5.45
CA ILE A 49 6.27 18.40 4.60
C ILE A 49 4.75 18.28 4.45
N GLY A 50 4.15 17.18 4.92
CA GLY A 50 2.70 17.02 5.00
C GLY A 50 2.29 16.05 6.11
N TRP A 51 1.20 16.36 6.80
CA TRP A 51 0.64 15.58 7.90
C TRP A 51 -0.88 15.66 7.87
N SER A 52 -1.58 14.51 7.86
CA SER A 52 -3.05 14.48 7.89
C SER A 52 -3.53 14.51 9.34
N ASP A 53 -3.87 15.70 9.86
CA ASP A 53 -4.43 15.86 11.20
C ASP A 53 -5.73 15.07 11.38
N THR A 54 -6.57 15.02 10.35
CA THR A 54 -7.83 14.26 10.35
C THR A 54 -7.56 12.77 10.60
N LEU A 55 -6.61 12.19 9.85
CA LEU A 55 -6.25 10.79 10.01
C LEU A 55 -5.53 10.53 11.33
N ALA A 56 -4.58 11.39 11.71
CA ALA A 56 -3.85 11.28 12.97
C ALA A 56 -4.81 11.24 14.17
N ASN A 57 -5.79 12.16 14.21
CA ASN A 57 -6.81 12.20 15.25
C ASN A 57 -7.69 10.94 15.26
N GLN A 58 -8.06 10.43 14.08
CA GLN A 58 -8.81 9.18 13.94
C GLN A 58 -8.02 7.98 14.48
N LEU A 59 -6.72 7.93 14.19
CA LEU A 59 -5.82 6.88 14.68
C LEU A 59 -5.46 7.03 16.16
N GLY A 60 -5.70 8.21 16.74
CA GLY A 60 -5.34 8.55 18.11
C GLY A 60 -3.87 8.94 18.26
N LEU A 61 -3.27 9.50 17.22
CA LEU A 61 -1.89 9.98 17.18
C LEU A 61 -1.80 11.46 17.57
N LEU A 62 -0.74 11.81 18.28
CA LEU A 62 -0.32 13.19 18.48
C LEU A 62 0.40 13.73 17.22
N PRO A 63 0.60 15.05 17.09
CA PRO A 63 1.46 15.60 16.05
C PRO A 63 2.86 14.99 16.10
N ALA A 64 3.39 14.62 14.93
CA ALA A 64 4.67 13.93 14.81
C ALA A 64 5.83 14.72 15.46
N ASP A 65 6.58 14.07 16.32
CA ASP A 65 7.86 14.57 16.82
C ASP A 65 9.04 14.15 15.93
N MET A 66 10.27 14.51 16.33
CA MET A 66 11.47 14.21 15.54
C MET A 66 11.72 12.72 15.32
N ASP A 67 11.36 11.85 16.27
CA ASP A 67 11.55 10.42 16.11
C ASP A 67 10.44 9.81 15.25
N ASP A 68 9.21 10.36 15.32
CA ASP A 68 8.14 10.03 14.38
C ASP A 68 8.52 10.39 12.94
N VAL A 69 9.12 11.57 12.72
CA VAL A 69 9.62 11.96 11.38
C VAL A 69 10.71 11.00 10.88
N LYS A 70 11.62 10.54 11.75
CA LYS A 70 12.61 9.52 11.38
C LYS A 70 11.95 8.19 11.05
N ILE A 71 10.89 7.77 11.76
CA ILE A 71 10.13 6.56 11.41
C ILE A 71 9.50 6.73 10.03
N LEU A 72 8.81 7.84 9.79
CA LEU A 72 8.10 8.13 8.53
C LEU A 72 9.06 8.31 7.35
N GLY A 73 10.30 8.74 7.60
CA GLY A 73 11.39 8.79 6.62
C GLY A 73 12.16 7.47 6.43
N GLY A 74 11.87 6.43 7.23
CA GLY A 74 12.60 5.16 7.16
C GLY A 74 13.99 5.16 7.82
N ASN A 75 14.30 6.16 8.64
CA ASN A 75 15.55 6.30 9.39
C ASN A 75 15.49 5.65 10.78
N LEU A 76 14.30 5.34 11.29
CA LEU A 76 14.11 4.71 12.59
C LEU A 76 13.09 3.57 12.48
N VAL A 77 13.44 2.41 13.03
CA VAL A 77 12.55 1.25 13.21
C VAL A 77 12.56 0.91 14.68
N THR A 78 11.38 0.89 15.32
CA THR A 78 11.27 0.55 16.75
C THR A 78 11.37 -0.96 16.97
N SER A 79 11.63 -1.38 18.20
CA SER A 79 11.78 -2.81 18.53
C SER A 79 10.52 -3.65 18.31
N SER A 80 9.34 -3.02 18.33
CA SER A 80 8.07 -3.72 18.09
C SER A 80 7.76 -3.93 16.61
N MET A 81 8.33 -3.11 15.72
CA MET A 81 8.10 -3.20 14.28
C MET A 81 8.73 -4.47 13.69
N TYR A 82 8.15 -4.91 12.57
CA TYR A 82 8.73 -5.94 11.72
C TYR A 82 8.58 -5.53 10.26
N PRO A 83 9.55 -4.76 9.72
CA PRO A 83 9.45 -4.27 8.36
C PRO A 83 9.47 -5.38 7.31
N TYR A 84 8.45 -5.42 6.46
CA TYR A 84 8.33 -6.39 5.37
C TYR A 84 7.78 -5.75 4.10
N SER A 85 7.97 -6.47 2.99
CA SER A 85 7.37 -6.18 1.69
C SER A 85 6.50 -7.38 1.29
N ALA A 86 5.26 -7.15 0.85
CA ALA A 86 4.35 -8.24 0.51
C ALA A 86 4.64 -8.82 -0.88
N CYS A 87 4.46 -10.12 -1.01
CA CYS A 87 4.51 -10.86 -2.26
C CYS A 87 3.10 -11.00 -2.84
N TYR A 88 2.91 -10.55 -4.07
CA TYR A 88 1.66 -10.72 -4.82
C TYR A 88 1.95 -10.79 -6.31
N GLY A 89 0.99 -11.23 -7.10
CA GLY A 89 1.04 -11.24 -8.55
C GLY A 89 -0.05 -10.35 -9.13
N GLY A 90 -0.33 -10.47 -10.41
CA GLY A 90 -1.46 -9.76 -11.00
C GLY A 90 -1.53 -9.85 -12.51
N HIS A 91 -2.71 -9.58 -13.04
CA HIS A 91 -2.96 -9.33 -14.45
C HIS A 91 -2.75 -7.84 -14.73
N GLN A 92 -1.73 -7.53 -15.53
CA GLN A 92 -1.43 -6.18 -15.98
C GLN A 92 -1.94 -6.01 -17.41
N PHE A 93 -2.88 -5.08 -17.61
CA PHE A 93 -3.53 -4.84 -18.91
C PHE A 93 -4.04 -6.14 -19.57
N GLY A 94 -4.66 -7.01 -18.78
CA GLY A 94 -5.23 -8.29 -19.23
C GLY A 94 -4.24 -9.45 -19.36
N ASN A 95 -2.94 -9.23 -19.12
CA ASN A 95 -1.92 -10.28 -19.22
C ASN A 95 -1.37 -10.67 -17.85
N TRP A 96 -1.20 -11.97 -17.60
CA TRP A 96 -0.58 -12.44 -16.36
C TRP A 96 0.88 -11.97 -16.27
N ALA A 97 1.20 -11.17 -15.26
CA ALA A 97 2.54 -10.59 -15.08
C ALA A 97 3.46 -11.43 -14.18
N GLY A 98 2.99 -12.58 -13.69
CA GLY A 98 3.73 -13.40 -12.73
C GLY A 98 3.83 -12.73 -11.36
N GLN A 99 4.95 -12.94 -10.67
CA GLN A 99 5.20 -12.30 -9.37
C GLN A 99 5.54 -10.81 -9.55
N LEU A 100 4.81 -9.99 -8.79
CA LEU A 100 5.03 -8.58 -8.55
C LEU A 100 5.50 -8.43 -7.10
N GLY A 101 4.71 -7.75 -6.27
CA GLY A 101 5.00 -7.47 -4.87
C GLY A 101 5.25 -5.99 -4.60
N ASP A 102 5.43 -5.66 -3.32
CA ASP A 102 5.74 -4.31 -2.88
C ASP A 102 7.17 -3.92 -3.30
N GLY A 103 7.33 -3.50 -4.56
CA GLY A 103 8.65 -3.20 -5.13
C GLY A 103 9.27 -1.87 -4.70
N ARG A 104 8.50 -1.02 -4.01
CA ARG A 104 8.96 0.25 -3.43
C ARG A 104 8.15 0.63 -2.20
N ALA A 105 7.52 -0.36 -1.58
CA ALA A 105 6.67 -0.21 -0.41
C ALA A 105 7.18 -1.15 0.68
N ILE A 106 7.19 -0.67 1.91
CA ILE A 106 7.61 -1.44 3.07
C ILE A 106 6.59 -1.20 4.17
N THR A 107 5.90 -2.25 4.60
CA THR A 107 5.00 -2.22 5.77
C THR A 107 5.85 -2.34 7.02
N LEU A 108 5.73 -1.40 7.96
CA LEU A 108 6.47 -1.41 9.23
C LEU A 108 5.86 -2.35 10.27
N GLY A 109 4.56 -2.61 10.12
CA GLY A 109 3.74 -3.47 10.96
C GLY A 109 2.32 -2.91 11.08
N GLU A 110 1.54 -3.53 11.95
CA GLU A 110 0.17 -3.11 12.23
C GLU A 110 0.03 -2.55 13.65
N PHE A 111 -0.92 -1.67 13.92
CA PHE A 111 -1.25 -1.28 15.29
C PHE A 111 -2.74 -1.06 15.46
N GLU A 112 -3.21 -1.19 16.69
CA GLU A 112 -4.60 -0.94 17.02
C GLU A 112 -4.83 0.55 17.25
N ALA A 113 -5.65 1.15 16.39
CA ALA A 113 -6.05 2.55 16.49
C ALA A 113 -7.11 2.76 17.57
N LYS A 114 -7.37 4.03 17.89
CA LYS A 114 -8.51 4.42 18.74
C LYS A 114 -9.81 3.82 18.15
N GLY A 115 -10.51 3.02 18.96
CA GLY A 115 -11.74 2.32 18.53
C GLY A 115 -11.56 0.85 18.17
N GLY A 116 -10.38 0.26 18.42
CA GLY A 116 -10.15 -1.19 18.35
C GLY A 116 -9.91 -1.74 16.95
N ARG A 117 -9.86 -0.88 15.92
CA ARG A 117 -9.54 -1.30 14.54
C ARG A 117 -8.03 -1.33 14.34
N THR A 118 -7.51 -2.45 13.83
CA THR A 118 -6.12 -2.56 13.38
C THR A 118 -5.90 -1.80 12.07
N TRP A 119 -4.77 -1.11 11.96
CA TRP A 119 -4.30 -0.44 10.75
C TRP A 119 -2.86 -0.84 10.44
N GLU A 120 -2.57 -1.05 9.17
CA GLU A 120 -1.23 -1.24 8.62
C GLU A 120 -0.59 0.12 8.30
N LEU A 121 0.68 0.31 8.67
CA LEU A 121 1.50 1.47 8.27
C LEU A 121 2.51 1.03 7.20
N GLN A 122 2.37 1.56 5.98
CA GLN A 122 3.22 1.26 4.85
C GLN A 122 3.95 2.51 4.33
N LEU A 123 5.27 2.47 4.25
CA LEU A 123 6.09 3.52 3.66
C LEU A 123 6.35 3.26 2.18
N LYS A 124 5.89 4.15 1.31
CA LYS A 124 6.10 4.07 -0.14
C LYS A 124 7.23 5.02 -0.56
N GLY A 125 8.27 4.48 -1.20
CA GLY A 125 9.54 5.15 -1.50
C GLY A 125 10.66 4.86 -0.51
N ALA A 126 10.44 3.93 0.43
CA ALA A 126 11.34 3.64 1.54
C ALA A 126 12.60 2.82 1.18
N GLY A 127 12.82 2.50 -0.09
CA GLY A 127 14.00 1.77 -0.56
C GLY A 127 13.67 0.48 -1.31
N PRO A 128 14.71 -0.21 -1.82
CA PRO A 128 14.56 -1.43 -2.59
C PRO A 128 14.08 -2.61 -1.73
N THR A 129 13.41 -3.54 -2.40
CA THR A 129 12.89 -4.79 -1.84
C THR A 129 13.20 -5.93 -2.83
N PRO A 130 13.02 -7.20 -2.43
CA PRO A 130 13.07 -8.34 -3.36
C PRO A 130 12.12 -8.25 -4.55
N TYR A 131 11.14 -7.34 -4.48
CA TYR A 131 10.09 -7.15 -5.47
C TYR A 131 10.32 -5.89 -6.34
N SER A 132 11.43 -5.16 -6.15
CA SER A 132 11.74 -3.95 -6.93
C SER A 132 11.97 -4.20 -8.42
N ARG A 133 12.21 -5.46 -8.83
CA ARG A 133 12.56 -5.83 -10.21
C ARG A 133 13.77 -5.04 -10.71
N ARG A 134 13.56 -4.03 -11.57
CA ARG A 134 14.61 -3.16 -12.11
C ARG A 134 14.60 -1.75 -11.52
N ALA A 135 13.65 -1.46 -10.61
CA ALA A 135 13.52 -0.16 -9.98
C ALA A 135 14.44 -0.01 -8.76
N ASP A 136 14.69 1.23 -8.36
CA ASP A 136 15.53 1.60 -7.21
C ASP A 136 14.81 1.56 -5.85
N GLY A 137 13.49 1.29 -5.84
CA GLY A 137 12.67 1.30 -4.64
C GLY A 137 12.36 2.68 -4.04
N ARG A 138 12.74 3.77 -4.72
CA ARG A 138 12.49 5.15 -4.27
C ARG A 138 11.27 5.76 -4.96
N ALA A 139 10.75 6.84 -4.38
CA ALA A 139 9.69 7.65 -4.96
C ALA A 139 10.13 9.11 -5.04
N VAL A 140 9.57 9.85 -6.00
CA VAL A 140 9.85 11.28 -6.20
C VAL A 140 8.73 12.13 -5.63
N LEU A 141 9.07 13.34 -5.22
CA LEU A 141 8.17 14.29 -4.58
C LEU A 141 6.89 14.51 -5.37
N ARG A 142 6.97 14.68 -6.68
CA ARG A 142 5.81 14.89 -7.56
C ARG A 142 4.79 13.75 -7.47
N SER A 143 5.23 12.50 -7.57
CA SER A 143 4.32 11.34 -7.44
C SER A 143 3.78 11.20 -6.02
N SER A 144 4.62 11.48 -5.03
CA SER A 144 4.27 11.36 -3.61
C SER A 144 3.26 12.42 -3.16
N VAL A 145 3.39 13.66 -3.62
CA VAL A 145 2.41 14.75 -3.39
C VAL A 145 1.06 14.39 -3.99
N ARG A 146 1.05 13.87 -5.23
CA ARG A 146 -0.19 13.44 -5.90
C ARG A 146 -0.92 12.36 -5.09
N GLU A 147 -0.20 11.32 -4.68
CA GLU A 147 -0.78 10.24 -3.87
C GLU A 147 -1.25 10.71 -2.49
N TYR A 148 -0.47 11.55 -1.80
CA TYR A 148 -0.84 12.12 -0.51
C TYR A 148 -2.14 12.94 -0.61
N LEU A 149 -2.20 13.89 -1.56
CA LEU A 149 -3.38 14.74 -1.74
C LEU A 149 -4.60 13.93 -2.18
N MET A 150 -4.44 13.00 -3.13
CA MET A 150 -5.58 12.26 -3.68
C MET A 150 -6.15 11.25 -2.70
N SER A 151 -5.31 10.59 -1.89
CA SER A 151 -5.77 9.69 -0.83
C SER A 151 -6.72 10.41 0.13
N GLU A 152 -6.39 11.63 0.52
CA GLU A 152 -7.21 12.40 1.47
C GLU A 152 -8.39 13.09 0.78
N ALA A 153 -8.23 13.56 -0.47
CA ALA A 153 -9.34 14.10 -1.26
C ALA A 153 -10.45 13.07 -1.46
N MET A 154 -10.10 11.83 -1.85
CA MET A 154 -11.06 10.74 -2.02
C MET A 154 -11.80 10.42 -0.71
N PHE A 155 -11.09 10.42 0.42
CA PHE A 155 -11.72 10.26 1.73
C PHE A 155 -12.74 11.37 2.02
N HIS A 156 -12.36 12.64 1.81
CA HIS A 156 -13.26 13.77 2.05
C HIS A 156 -14.42 13.87 1.04
N LEU A 157 -14.29 13.23 -0.13
CA LEU A 157 -15.36 13.02 -1.10
C LEU A 157 -16.27 11.82 -0.76
N ASN A 158 -16.02 11.15 0.37
CA ASN A 158 -16.69 9.92 0.82
C ASN A 158 -16.49 8.72 -0.11
N VAL A 159 -15.39 8.69 -0.87
CA VAL A 159 -14.99 7.53 -1.66
C VAL A 159 -14.08 6.62 -0.82
N PRO A 160 -14.35 5.31 -0.73
CA PRO A 160 -13.47 4.39 -0.01
C PRO A 160 -12.04 4.40 -0.57
N THR A 161 -11.05 4.58 0.28
CA THR A 161 -9.65 4.78 -0.13
C THR A 161 -8.66 4.38 0.95
N THR A 162 -7.45 3.98 0.54
CA THR A 162 -6.29 4.05 1.42
C THR A 162 -6.04 5.51 1.82
N ARG A 163 -5.49 5.71 3.01
CA ARG A 163 -5.27 7.04 3.59
C ARG A 163 -3.79 7.39 3.58
N ALA A 164 -3.46 8.68 3.58
CA ALA A 164 -2.08 9.14 3.64
C ALA A 164 -1.84 9.91 4.94
N LEU A 165 -1.04 9.34 5.85
CA LEU A 165 -0.73 9.93 7.15
C LEU A 165 0.25 11.09 7.00
N SER A 166 1.30 10.89 6.21
CA SER A 166 2.36 11.89 6.06
C SER A 166 3.01 11.88 4.69
N LEU A 167 3.67 12.98 4.39
CA LEU A 167 4.59 13.16 3.28
C LEU A 167 5.92 13.69 3.83
N VAL A 168 7.01 12.98 3.54
CA VAL A 168 8.36 13.29 4.00
C VAL A 168 9.25 13.54 2.77
N SER A 169 9.97 14.66 2.75
CA SER A 169 11.08 14.89 1.82
C SER A 169 12.33 14.19 2.35
N THR A 170 13.12 13.59 1.46
CA THR A 170 14.23 12.70 1.86
C THR A 170 15.59 13.39 1.92
N GLY A 171 15.74 14.56 1.29
CA GLY A 171 17.04 15.18 1.01
C GLY A 171 17.84 14.48 -0.10
N ASP A 172 17.34 13.35 -0.64
CA ASP A 172 18.00 12.61 -1.72
C ASP A 172 17.51 13.06 -3.10
N SER A 173 18.38 12.96 -4.10
CA SER A 173 18.01 13.11 -5.51
C SER A 173 17.76 11.74 -6.15
N VAL A 174 16.66 11.61 -6.87
CA VAL A 174 16.20 10.34 -7.47
C VAL A 174 16.07 10.53 -8.98
N LEU A 175 16.78 9.69 -9.75
CA LEU A 175 16.77 9.78 -11.21
C LEU A 175 15.46 9.22 -11.78
N ARG A 176 14.72 10.02 -12.55
CA ARG A 176 13.50 9.60 -13.24
C ARG A 176 13.47 10.12 -14.66
N ASP A 177 12.97 9.28 -15.55
CA ASP A 177 12.50 9.71 -16.86
C ASP A 177 10.99 9.87 -16.76
N MET A 178 10.54 11.12 -16.61
CA MET A 178 9.13 11.43 -16.37
C MET A 178 8.25 11.11 -17.57
N PHE A 179 8.79 11.22 -18.78
CA PHE A 179 8.05 11.07 -20.04
C PHE A 179 8.40 9.79 -20.80
N TYR A 180 9.23 8.93 -20.22
CA TYR A 180 9.74 7.70 -20.86
C TYR A 180 10.38 7.96 -22.23
N ASN A 181 11.03 9.12 -22.40
CA ASN A 181 11.60 9.59 -23.67
C ASN A 181 13.12 9.44 -23.75
N GLY A 182 13.76 8.87 -22.72
CA GLY A 182 15.19 8.69 -22.58
C GLY A 182 15.91 9.86 -21.89
N ASP A 183 15.22 10.96 -21.55
CA ASP A 183 15.80 12.14 -20.89
C ASP A 183 15.58 12.10 -19.37
N ALA A 184 16.36 11.25 -18.70
CA ALA A 184 16.25 11.07 -17.25
C ALA A 184 16.85 12.27 -16.50
N GLN A 185 16.06 12.83 -15.57
CA GLN A 185 16.46 13.97 -14.74
C GLN A 185 16.36 13.61 -13.25
N TYR A 186 17.16 14.30 -12.43
CA TYR A 186 17.07 14.15 -10.98
C TYR A 186 15.87 14.94 -10.45
N GLU A 187 14.97 14.24 -9.74
CA GLU A 187 13.86 14.82 -9.01
C GLU A 187 14.11 14.65 -7.49
N PRO A 188 13.59 15.56 -6.64
CA PRO A 188 13.65 15.38 -5.18
C PRO A 188 12.95 14.10 -4.74
N GLY A 189 13.59 13.33 -3.86
CA GLY A 189 13.01 12.12 -3.26
C GLY A 189 11.95 12.45 -2.21
N ALA A 190 10.98 11.54 -2.07
CA ALA A 190 9.94 11.64 -1.05
C ALA A 190 9.43 10.26 -0.62
N ILE A 191 8.90 10.20 0.60
CA ILE A 191 8.23 9.02 1.17
C ILE A 191 6.81 9.41 1.59
N VAL A 192 5.83 8.57 1.22
CA VAL A 192 4.45 8.68 1.69
C VAL A 192 4.18 7.58 2.70
N ALA A 193 3.67 7.95 3.87
CA ALA A 193 3.15 6.99 4.84
C ALA A 193 1.67 6.70 4.53
N ARG A 194 1.42 5.52 3.95
CA ARG A 194 0.09 5.02 3.64
C ARG A 194 -0.47 4.26 4.83
N MET A 195 -1.78 4.42 5.04
CA MET A 195 -2.55 3.74 6.08
C MET A 195 -3.76 3.03 5.48
N ALA A 196 -3.98 1.78 5.85
CA ALA A 196 -5.18 1.03 5.52
C ALA A 196 -5.49 -0.02 6.59
N PRO A 197 -6.74 -0.49 6.74
CA PRO A 197 -7.02 -1.68 7.54
C PRO A 197 -6.30 -2.92 7.01
N SER A 198 -6.13 -3.02 5.68
CA SER A 198 -5.18 -3.93 5.07
C SER A 198 -4.78 -3.50 3.65
N PHE A 199 -3.57 -3.89 3.22
CA PHE A 199 -3.08 -3.72 1.84
C PHE A 199 -3.23 -4.99 0.97
N ILE A 200 -3.97 -6.00 1.41
CA ILE A 200 -4.27 -7.19 0.59
C ILE A 200 -5.05 -6.81 -0.67
N ARG A 201 -4.62 -7.38 -1.80
CA ARG A 201 -5.13 -7.16 -3.16
C ARG A 201 -5.66 -8.47 -3.75
N PHE A 202 -6.37 -8.39 -4.87
CA PHE A 202 -6.76 -9.59 -5.63
C PHE A 202 -5.53 -10.39 -6.06
N GLY A 203 -4.48 -9.69 -6.47
CA GLY A 203 -3.18 -10.25 -6.85
C GLY A 203 -2.50 -11.15 -5.79
N ASN A 204 -2.79 -10.97 -4.50
CA ASN A 204 -2.27 -11.86 -3.45
C ASN A 204 -2.84 -13.27 -3.59
N PHE A 205 -4.14 -13.38 -3.89
CA PHE A 205 -4.81 -14.66 -4.07
C PHE A 205 -4.48 -15.29 -5.43
N GLU A 206 -4.42 -14.47 -6.49
CA GLU A 206 -4.08 -14.94 -7.83
C GLU A 206 -2.68 -15.57 -7.88
N LEU A 207 -1.69 -15.00 -7.19
CA LEU A 207 -0.34 -15.55 -7.19
C LEU A 207 -0.30 -16.95 -6.60
N LEU A 208 -0.92 -17.14 -5.44
CA LEU A 208 -0.96 -18.44 -4.75
C LEU A 208 -1.69 -19.47 -5.61
N ALA A 209 -2.83 -19.09 -6.21
CA ALA A 209 -3.57 -19.95 -7.12
C ALA A 209 -2.75 -20.32 -8.37
N SER A 210 -2.06 -19.35 -8.99
CA SER A 210 -1.26 -19.58 -10.20
C SER A 210 -0.09 -20.54 -9.98
N ARG A 211 0.38 -20.66 -8.73
CA ARG A 211 1.47 -21.54 -8.32
C ARG A 211 1.00 -22.89 -7.77
N GLY A 212 -0.31 -23.10 -7.62
CA GLY A 212 -0.85 -24.29 -6.96
C GLY A 212 -0.58 -24.33 -5.44
N GLU A 213 -0.30 -23.20 -4.80
CA GLU A 213 -0.02 -23.10 -3.36
C GLU A 213 -1.33 -23.11 -2.54
N MET A 214 -2.10 -24.20 -2.63
CA MET A 214 -3.47 -24.29 -2.13
C MET A 214 -3.60 -24.13 -0.62
N GLU A 215 -2.62 -24.61 0.15
CA GLU A 215 -2.60 -24.46 1.62
C GLU A 215 -2.43 -22.99 2.02
N ASN A 216 -1.44 -22.30 1.43
CA ASN A 216 -1.23 -20.87 1.62
C ASN A 216 -2.46 -20.07 1.18
N LEU A 217 -3.06 -20.42 0.05
CA LEU A 217 -4.26 -19.75 -0.46
C LEU A 217 -5.43 -19.88 0.53
N LYS A 218 -5.69 -21.09 1.03
CA LYS A 218 -6.73 -21.33 2.03
C LYS A 218 -6.47 -20.54 3.31
N SER A 219 -5.23 -20.56 3.81
CA SER A 219 -4.83 -19.79 5.00
C SER A 219 -5.03 -18.30 4.80
N LEU A 220 -4.66 -17.75 3.63
CA LEU A 220 -4.86 -16.33 3.33
C LEU A 220 -6.34 -15.96 3.27
N VAL A 221 -7.17 -16.80 2.66
CA VAL A 221 -8.63 -16.60 2.63
C VAL A 221 -9.22 -16.62 4.05
N ASP A 222 -8.90 -17.65 4.84
CA ASP A 222 -9.41 -17.80 6.20
C ASP A 222 -9.00 -16.62 7.09
N TRP A 223 -7.73 -16.22 7.02
CA TRP A 223 -7.21 -15.07 7.76
C TRP A 223 -7.84 -13.75 7.31
N THR A 224 -8.01 -13.53 6.00
CA THR A 224 -8.62 -12.30 5.47
C THR A 224 -10.07 -12.19 5.94
N ILE A 225 -10.83 -13.28 5.91
CA ILE A 225 -12.20 -13.28 6.43
C ILE A 225 -12.20 -12.97 7.92
N ALA A 226 -11.38 -13.66 8.71
CA ALA A 226 -11.35 -13.48 10.16
C ALA A 226 -10.97 -12.05 10.60
N ASN A 227 -9.99 -11.42 9.92
CA ASN A 227 -9.44 -10.14 10.34
C ASN A 227 -10.07 -8.93 9.64
N CYS A 228 -10.48 -9.06 8.38
CA CYS A 228 -11.07 -7.95 7.62
C CYS A 228 -12.59 -8.01 7.50
N TYR A 229 -13.19 -9.20 7.71
CA TYR A 229 -14.63 -9.45 7.57
C TYR A 229 -15.20 -10.29 8.74
N PRO A 230 -14.92 -9.92 10.01
CA PRO A 230 -15.26 -10.76 11.17
C PRO A 230 -16.76 -11.02 11.35
N HIS A 231 -17.62 -10.22 10.71
CA HIS A 231 -19.07 -10.43 10.70
C HIS A 231 -19.51 -11.59 9.78
N ILE A 232 -18.62 -12.13 8.95
CA ILE A 232 -18.90 -13.27 8.08
C ILE A 232 -18.50 -14.57 8.78
N THR A 233 -19.48 -15.40 9.09
CA THR A 233 -19.31 -16.68 9.80
C THR A 233 -20.04 -17.82 9.08
N GLY A 234 -19.81 -19.07 9.50
CA GLY A 234 -20.51 -20.26 8.98
C GLY A 234 -19.78 -20.96 7.83
N GLU A 235 -20.38 -22.05 7.33
CA GLU A 235 -19.78 -22.92 6.31
C GLU A 235 -19.66 -22.24 4.94
N ASP A 236 -20.66 -21.43 4.57
CA ASP A 236 -20.70 -20.65 3.31
C ASP A 236 -19.90 -19.33 3.37
N LYS A 237 -19.00 -19.17 4.35
CA LYS A 237 -18.28 -17.90 4.59
C LYS A 237 -17.53 -17.40 3.36
N VAL A 238 -16.92 -18.28 2.57
CA VAL A 238 -16.14 -17.89 1.37
C VAL A 238 -17.05 -17.33 0.28
N LEU A 239 -18.20 -17.96 0.03
CA LEU A 239 -19.17 -17.47 -0.95
C LEU A 239 -19.80 -16.15 -0.50
N THR A 240 -20.10 -16.03 0.79
CA THR A 240 -20.64 -14.80 1.38
C THR A 240 -19.63 -13.65 1.28
N TRP A 241 -18.37 -13.92 1.61
CA TRP A 241 -17.26 -12.99 1.47
C TRP A 241 -17.06 -12.55 0.02
N PHE A 242 -17.07 -13.48 -0.93
CA PHE A 242 -16.96 -13.13 -2.35
C PHE A 242 -18.10 -12.22 -2.82
N LYS A 243 -19.34 -12.51 -2.42
CA LYS A 243 -20.49 -11.63 -2.71
C LYS A 243 -20.31 -10.22 -2.12
N GLU A 244 -19.70 -10.11 -0.93
CA GLU A 244 -19.41 -8.81 -0.33
C GLU A 244 -18.30 -8.06 -1.07
N ILE A 245 -17.23 -8.74 -1.49
CA ILE A 245 -16.18 -8.15 -2.33
C ILE A 245 -16.79 -7.58 -3.61
N VAL A 246 -17.62 -8.35 -4.32
CA VAL A 246 -18.31 -7.90 -5.54
C VAL A 246 -19.13 -6.63 -5.28
N LYS A 247 -19.91 -6.60 -4.20
CA LYS A 247 -20.71 -5.42 -3.83
C LYS A 247 -19.84 -4.21 -3.50
N ARG A 248 -18.75 -4.39 -2.73
CA ARG A 248 -17.82 -3.32 -2.36
C ARG A 248 -17.09 -2.75 -3.56
N THR A 249 -16.62 -3.60 -4.47
CA THR A 249 -16.00 -3.17 -5.73
C THR A 249 -17.01 -2.45 -6.61
N ALA A 250 -18.22 -2.96 -6.79
CA ALA A 250 -19.26 -2.27 -7.57
C ALA A 250 -19.59 -0.88 -6.99
N PHE A 251 -19.72 -0.78 -5.67
CA PHE A 251 -19.90 0.50 -4.98
C PHE A 251 -18.72 1.44 -5.23
N LEU A 252 -17.48 0.96 -5.09
CA LEU A 252 -16.28 1.76 -5.36
C LEU A 252 -16.26 2.33 -6.78
N ILE A 253 -16.55 1.50 -7.80
CA ILE A 253 -16.59 1.94 -9.20
C ILE A 253 -17.70 2.97 -9.42
N SER A 254 -18.88 2.76 -8.82
CA SER A 254 -19.96 3.76 -8.86
C SER A 254 -19.53 5.09 -8.25
N GLU A 255 -18.79 5.06 -7.14
CA GLU A 255 -18.29 6.26 -6.48
C GLU A 255 -17.22 6.97 -7.31
N TRP A 256 -16.35 6.24 -8.02
CA TRP A 256 -15.41 6.83 -8.98
C TRP A 256 -16.14 7.55 -10.11
N LEU A 257 -17.14 6.92 -10.71
CA LEU A 257 -17.97 7.54 -11.75
C LEU A 257 -18.68 8.79 -11.22
N ARG A 258 -19.21 8.74 -9.98
CA ARG A 258 -19.92 9.87 -9.34
C ARG A 258 -19.05 11.11 -9.23
N VAL A 259 -17.76 10.96 -8.90
CA VAL A 259 -16.83 12.09 -8.74
C VAL A 259 -16.00 12.37 -9.99
N GLY A 260 -16.23 11.66 -11.09
CA GLY A 260 -15.43 11.79 -12.31
C GLY A 260 -13.97 11.37 -12.14
N PHE A 261 -13.68 10.41 -11.26
CA PHE A 261 -12.34 9.89 -11.03
C PHE A 261 -12.00 8.76 -12.01
N VAL A 262 -10.87 8.88 -12.70
CA VAL A 262 -10.31 7.84 -13.57
C VAL A 262 -8.97 7.38 -13.00
N HIS A 263 -8.90 6.11 -12.57
CA HIS A 263 -7.72 5.55 -11.90
C HIS A 263 -6.52 5.34 -12.84
N GLY A 264 -6.79 5.00 -14.11
CA GLY A 264 -5.78 4.75 -15.15
C GLY A 264 -5.11 3.37 -15.15
N VAL A 265 -5.09 2.63 -14.03
CA VAL A 265 -4.36 1.34 -13.90
C VAL A 265 -5.12 0.33 -13.03
N MET A 266 -6.27 -0.14 -13.52
CA MET A 266 -7.12 -1.12 -12.83
C MET A 266 -6.65 -2.58 -13.01
N ASN A 267 -5.34 -2.80 -12.84
CA ASN A 267 -4.78 -4.15 -12.80
C ASN A 267 -5.23 -4.87 -11.54
N THR A 268 -5.25 -6.20 -11.53
CA THR A 268 -5.73 -6.96 -10.36
C THR A 268 -4.84 -6.81 -9.13
N ASP A 269 -3.55 -6.47 -9.32
CA ASP A 269 -2.68 -6.06 -8.22
C ASP A 269 -3.05 -4.70 -7.62
N ASN A 270 -3.81 -3.85 -8.31
CA ASN A 270 -4.33 -2.58 -7.79
C ASN A 270 -5.80 -2.64 -7.33
N MET A 271 -6.35 -3.85 -7.17
CA MET A 271 -7.70 -4.03 -6.65
C MET A 271 -7.64 -4.48 -5.19
N SER A 272 -7.98 -3.58 -4.27
CA SER A 272 -8.04 -3.89 -2.83
C SER A 272 -9.12 -4.92 -2.52
N ILE A 273 -8.79 -5.91 -1.70
CA ILE A 273 -9.77 -6.90 -1.24
C ILE A 273 -10.85 -6.28 -0.33
N LEU A 274 -10.65 -5.05 0.15
CA LEU A 274 -11.58 -4.30 1.01
C LEU A 274 -12.48 -3.33 0.21
N GLY A 275 -12.28 -3.21 -1.10
CA GLY A 275 -12.97 -2.22 -1.94
C GLY A 275 -12.49 -0.80 -1.68
N LEU A 276 -11.19 -0.60 -1.46
CA LEU A 276 -10.56 0.70 -1.31
C LEU A 276 -9.89 1.14 -2.62
N THR A 277 -9.97 2.43 -2.96
CA THR A 277 -9.06 3.06 -3.93
C THR A 277 -7.63 2.93 -3.41
N ILE A 278 -6.71 2.43 -4.24
CA ILE A 278 -5.35 2.07 -3.84
C ILE A 278 -4.37 2.30 -4.99
N ASP A 279 -3.15 2.74 -4.69
CA ASP A 279 -2.08 3.00 -5.67
C ASP A 279 -2.40 4.07 -6.73
N TYR A 280 -2.40 5.31 -6.25
CA TYR A 280 -2.52 6.52 -7.04
C TYR A 280 -1.30 6.75 -7.96
N GLY A 281 -1.39 6.23 -9.19
CA GLY A 281 -0.39 6.44 -10.25
C GLY A 281 -0.83 7.52 -11.25
N PRO A 282 -1.04 7.17 -12.53
CA PRO A 282 -1.51 8.09 -13.55
C PRO A 282 -3.05 8.27 -13.46
N TYR A 283 -3.56 8.64 -12.29
CA TYR A 283 -4.98 8.96 -12.13
C TYR A 283 -5.27 10.38 -12.66
N SER A 284 -6.55 10.68 -12.94
CA SER A 284 -7.02 12.05 -13.08
C SER A 284 -8.50 12.16 -12.68
N PHE A 285 -8.91 13.35 -12.25
CA PHE A 285 -10.31 13.73 -12.36
C PHE A 285 -10.61 14.18 -13.78
N LEU A 286 -11.85 14.03 -14.21
CA LEU A 286 -12.36 14.67 -15.42
C LEU A 286 -12.48 16.17 -15.19
N ASP A 287 -11.79 16.96 -16.01
CA ASP A 287 -12.02 18.41 -16.10
C ASP A 287 -13.24 18.68 -16.99
N GLU A 288 -13.19 18.20 -18.23
CA GLU A 288 -14.33 18.15 -19.15
C GLU A 288 -14.94 16.74 -19.17
N TYR A 289 -16.26 16.68 -19.32
CA TYR A 289 -16.95 15.39 -19.39
C TYR A 289 -16.63 14.66 -20.69
N ASP A 290 -15.88 13.56 -20.57
CA ASP A 290 -15.56 12.65 -21.67
C ASP A 290 -15.58 11.19 -21.17
N LEU A 291 -16.46 10.38 -21.77
CA LEU A 291 -16.62 8.96 -21.45
C LEU A 291 -15.46 8.10 -21.97
N SER A 292 -14.64 8.62 -22.89
CA SER A 292 -13.51 7.92 -23.50
C SER A 292 -12.15 8.32 -22.91
N PHE A 293 -12.14 9.27 -21.97
CA PHE A 293 -10.90 9.80 -21.41
C PHE A 293 -10.08 8.73 -20.66
N THR A 294 -8.78 8.71 -20.93
CA THR A 294 -7.79 7.95 -20.17
C THR A 294 -6.63 8.86 -19.74
N PRO A 295 -6.28 8.90 -18.45
CA PRO A 295 -5.11 9.63 -17.95
C PRO A 295 -3.79 8.84 -18.10
N ASN A 296 -3.87 7.58 -18.53
CA ASN A 296 -2.73 6.70 -18.71
C ASN A 296 -2.41 6.64 -20.21
N THR A 297 -1.33 7.34 -20.59
CA THR A 297 -0.83 7.51 -21.97
C THR A 297 0.42 6.68 -22.22
#